data_AF-X1K460-F1
#
_entry.id   AF-X1K460-F1
#
_cell.length_a   1.000
_cell.length_b   1.000
_cell.length_c   1.000
_cell.angle_alpha   90.00
_cell.angle_beta   90.00
_cell.angle_gamma   90.00
#
_symmetry.space_group_name_H-M   'P 1'
#
loop_
_entity.id
_entity.type
_entity.pdbx_description
1 polymer ?
#
loop_
_entity_poly.entity_id
_entity_poly.type
_entity_poly.pdbx_seq_one_letter_code
_entity_poly.pdbx_strand_id
1 'polypeptide(L)'
;MELNTLKKLRFIVPGILLFIQFVLFFSIKDLNDITNYLELHNVKNEISQFLFFISIIFIGILYYTFDIRKKIFKRNFEYVENNIKNKLLKPYENKYSTDEINNFKKGSKLINIFFYLIDNDASLKEKAKIVNFNGLIWTSLMDLLIISFFGFIIFFIRCFVIPVIFHFISYFDYSMAMAIANFVITFISAFFVSFLTEKHVSLGNEQLEIIHQIHKKELDRRISDLL
;
A
#
# COMPACT_ATOMS: atom_id res chain seq x y z
N MET A 1 8.30 7.01 -12.78
CA MET A 1 7.81 5.66 -13.11
C MET A 1 6.51 5.75 -13.90
N GLU A 2 6.35 4.90 -14.91
CA GLU A 2 5.11 4.81 -15.71
C GLU A 2 3.95 4.20 -14.91
N LEU A 3 2.72 4.57 -15.27
CA LEU A 3 1.51 4.14 -14.58
C LEU A 3 1.26 2.63 -14.68
N ASN A 4 1.56 2.02 -15.84
CA ASN A 4 1.38 0.58 -16.03
C ASN A 4 2.34 -0.22 -15.13
N THR A 5 3.60 0.20 -15.07
CA THR A 5 4.60 -0.38 -14.17
C THR A 5 4.20 -0.22 -12.70
N LEU A 6 3.69 0.95 -12.31
CA LEU A 6 3.16 1.18 -10.96
C LEU A 6 2.06 0.18 -10.59
N LYS A 7 1.07 -0.03 -11.47
CA LYS A 7 -0.04 -0.96 -11.23
C LYS A 7 0.44 -2.39 -11.05
N LYS A 8 1.35 -2.86 -11.92
CA LYS A 8 1.95 -4.20 -11.83
C LYS A 8 2.71 -4.38 -10.51
N LEU A 9 3.55 -3.42 -10.14
CA LEU A 9 4.33 -3.50 -8.90
C LEU A 9 3.45 -3.47 -7.64
N ARG A 10 2.39 -2.66 -7.63
CA ARG A 10 1.42 -2.63 -6.52
C ARG A 10 0.65 -3.93 -6.32
N PHE A 11 0.60 -4.79 -7.34
CA PHE A 11 0.04 -6.14 -7.26
C PHE A 11 1.11 -7.17 -6.85
N ILE A 12 2.30 -7.09 -7.45
CA ILE A 12 3.40 -8.06 -7.21
C ILE A 12 3.95 -7.95 -5.78
N VAL A 13 4.17 -6.74 -5.27
CA VAL A 13 4.81 -6.51 -3.96
C VAL A 13 4.08 -7.22 -2.80
N PRO A 14 2.76 -7.02 -2.58
CA PRO A 14 2.06 -7.73 -1.51
C PRO A 14 2.10 -9.25 -1.69
N GLY A 15 2.08 -9.75 -2.94
CA GLY A 15 2.24 -11.18 -3.23
C GLY A 15 3.60 -11.73 -2.80
N ILE A 16 4.70 -11.03 -3.10
CA ILE A 16 6.04 -11.41 -2.67
C ILE A 16 6.14 -11.39 -1.14
N LEU A 17 5.62 -10.36 -0.48
CA LEU A 17 5.64 -10.25 0.98
C LEU A 17 4.88 -11.39 1.66
N LEU A 18 3.70 -11.74 1.14
CA LEU A 18 2.94 -12.90 1.62
C LEU A 18 3.71 -14.19 1.40
N PHE A 19 4.32 -14.38 0.22
CA PHE A 19 5.15 -15.55 -0.07
C PHE A 19 6.32 -15.67 0.91
N ILE A 20 7.02 -14.57 1.23
CA ILE A 20 8.11 -14.55 2.21
C ILE A 20 7.61 -14.96 3.60
N GLN A 21 6.55 -14.32 4.11
CA GLN A 21 5.98 -14.66 5.42
C GLN A 21 5.58 -16.12 5.50
N PHE A 22 5.05 -16.63 4.41
CA PHE A 22 4.61 -17.99 4.31
C PHE A 22 5.78 -18.99 4.28
N VAL A 23 6.82 -18.71 3.49
CA VAL A 23 8.07 -19.50 3.52
C VAL A 23 8.64 -19.52 4.93
N LEU A 24 8.65 -18.39 5.64
CA LEU A 24 9.11 -18.30 7.04
C LEU A 24 8.19 -19.07 8.01
N PHE A 25 6.89 -19.13 7.75
CA PHE A 25 5.98 -19.87 8.61
C PHE A 25 6.22 -21.39 8.51
N PHE A 26 6.44 -21.91 7.30
CA PHE A 26 6.54 -23.36 7.05
C PHE A 26 7.96 -23.90 7.01
N SER A 27 8.92 -23.08 6.57
CA SER A 27 10.33 -23.46 6.55
C SER A 27 10.90 -23.23 7.94
N ILE A 28 11.71 -24.18 8.39
CA ILE A 28 12.77 -24.00 9.40
C ILE A 28 12.42 -24.45 10.84
N LYS A 29 13.05 -25.58 11.22
CA LYS A 29 13.53 -25.85 12.58
C LYS A 29 14.92 -25.23 12.81
N ASP A 30 15.78 -25.16 11.77
CA ASP A 30 17.03 -24.36 11.73
C ASP A 30 17.35 -23.77 10.33
N LEU A 31 18.08 -22.64 10.26
CA LEU A 31 18.41 -21.90 9.01
C LEU A 31 19.12 -22.76 7.93
N ASN A 32 19.76 -23.86 8.33
CA ASN A 32 20.40 -24.84 7.44
C ASN A 32 19.40 -25.76 6.70
N ASP A 33 18.11 -25.76 7.06
CA ASP A 33 17.10 -26.60 6.41
C ASP A 33 16.56 -26.01 5.10
N ILE A 34 16.86 -24.76 4.76
CA ILE A 34 16.36 -24.16 3.49
C ILE A 34 16.92 -24.92 2.29
N THR A 35 18.19 -25.31 2.33
CA THR A 35 18.84 -26.13 1.30
C THR A 35 18.35 -27.57 1.34
N ASN A 36 18.14 -28.14 2.53
CA ASN A 36 17.63 -29.50 2.68
C ASN A 36 16.15 -29.63 2.26
N TYR A 37 15.31 -28.61 2.44
CA TYR A 37 13.89 -28.65 2.07
C TYR A 37 13.69 -28.65 0.54
N LEU A 38 14.63 -28.04 -0.19
CA LEU A 38 14.66 -28.07 -1.66
C LEU A 38 15.16 -29.43 -2.18
N GLU A 39 15.97 -30.16 -1.43
CA GLU A 39 16.51 -31.48 -1.81
C GLU A 39 15.68 -32.68 -1.30
N LEU A 40 15.02 -32.59 -0.13
CA LEU A 40 14.24 -33.67 0.47
C LEU A 40 12.82 -33.85 -0.10
N HIS A 41 12.29 -32.87 -0.84
CA HIS A 41 10.94 -32.94 -1.43
C HIS A 41 10.89 -33.60 -2.81
N ASN A 42 11.85 -34.46 -3.10
CA ASN A 42 11.67 -35.46 -4.14
C ASN A 42 10.66 -36.53 -3.65
N VAL A 43 9.41 -36.40 -4.13
CA VAL A 43 8.51 -37.50 -4.55
C VAL A 43 7.34 -37.95 -3.64
N LYS A 44 7.09 -37.44 -2.42
CA LYS A 44 5.98 -38.03 -1.59
C LYS A 44 4.76 -37.21 -1.20
N ASN A 45 4.59 -35.96 -1.62
CA ASN A 45 3.33 -35.27 -1.29
C ASN A 45 2.94 -34.09 -2.21
N GLU A 46 2.96 -34.31 -3.53
CA GLU A 46 2.63 -33.30 -4.55
C GLU A 46 1.26 -32.64 -4.33
N ILE A 47 0.25 -33.39 -3.88
CA ILE A 47 -1.11 -32.87 -3.61
C ILE A 47 -1.09 -31.85 -2.46
N SER A 48 -0.33 -32.13 -1.40
CA SER A 48 -0.22 -31.20 -0.27
C SER A 48 0.46 -29.90 -0.67
N GLN A 49 1.53 -29.96 -1.48
CA GLN A 49 2.22 -28.79 -2.01
C GLN A 49 1.33 -27.99 -2.98
N PHE A 50 0.50 -28.67 -3.77
CA PHE A 50 -0.43 -28.05 -4.70
C PHE A 50 -1.59 -27.32 -4.00
N LEU A 51 -2.28 -27.99 -3.07
CA LEU A 51 -3.35 -27.37 -2.26
C LEU A 51 -2.83 -26.18 -1.43
N PHE A 52 -1.58 -26.28 -1.00
CA PHE A 52 -0.86 -25.24 -0.30
C PHE A 52 -0.54 -24.04 -1.19
N PHE A 53 -0.03 -24.25 -2.40
CA PHE A 53 0.20 -23.18 -3.39
C PHE A 53 -1.12 -22.46 -3.76
N ILE A 54 -2.20 -23.23 -3.93
CA ILE A 54 -3.55 -22.70 -4.14
C ILE A 54 -3.98 -21.80 -2.97
N SER A 55 -3.69 -22.19 -1.73
CA SER A 55 -4.07 -21.40 -0.55
C SER A 55 -3.34 -20.05 -0.47
N ILE A 56 -2.07 -19.99 -0.88
CA ILE A 56 -1.30 -18.73 -0.97
C ILE A 56 -1.92 -17.81 -2.04
N ILE A 57 -2.15 -18.35 -3.23
CA ILE A 57 -2.78 -17.62 -4.33
C ILE A 57 -4.13 -17.10 -3.87
N PHE A 58 -4.91 -17.93 -3.19
CA PHE A 58 -6.21 -17.56 -2.65
C PHE A 58 -6.10 -16.40 -1.64
N ILE A 59 -5.20 -16.46 -0.65
CA ILE A 59 -4.98 -15.36 0.31
C ILE A 59 -4.52 -14.08 -0.40
N GLY A 60 -3.62 -14.18 -1.37
CA GLY A 60 -3.20 -13.04 -2.19
C GLY A 60 -4.36 -12.42 -2.98
N ILE A 61 -5.22 -13.26 -3.57
CA ILE A 61 -6.44 -12.83 -4.26
C ILE A 61 -7.40 -12.14 -3.27
N LEU A 62 -7.61 -12.70 -2.08
CA LEU A 62 -8.45 -12.08 -1.07
C LEU A 62 -7.89 -10.71 -0.63
N TYR A 63 -6.58 -10.62 -0.41
CA TYR A 63 -5.91 -9.37 -0.06
C TYR A 63 -6.16 -8.28 -1.12
N TYR A 64 -6.03 -8.64 -2.39
CA TYR A 64 -6.28 -7.74 -3.51
C TYR A 64 -7.77 -7.39 -3.66
N THR A 65 -8.65 -8.39 -3.61
CA THR A 65 -10.10 -8.24 -3.86
C THR A 65 -10.78 -7.41 -2.76
N PHE A 66 -10.36 -7.56 -1.50
CA PHE A 66 -10.99 -6.86 -0.38
C PHE A 66 -10.55 -5.41 -0.21
N ASP A 67 -9.63 -4.91 -1.05
CA ASP A 67 -9.11 -3.53 -0.98
C ASP A 67 -8.61 -3.18 0.43
N ILE A 68 -7.97 -4.15 1.10
CA ILE A 68 -7.61 -4.09 2.53
C ILE A 68 -6.78 -2.82 2.81
N ARG A 69 -5.81 -2.53 1.93
CA ARG A 69 -4.98 -1.33 2.00
C ARG A 69 -5.82 -0.05 2.06
N LYS A 70 -6.82 0.08 1.18
CA LYS A 70 -7.67 1.27 1.10
C LYS A 70 -8.56 1.41 2.34
N LYS A 71 -9.03 0.30 2.89
CA LYS A 71 -9.85 0.30 4.13
C LYS A 71 -9.05 0.72 5.35
N ILE A 72 -7.87 0.12 5.55
CA ILE A 72 -7.03 0.40 6.73
C ILE A 72 -6.47 1.83 6.68
N PHE A 73 -5.99 2.27 5.51
CA PHE A 73 -5.35 3.58 5.35
C PHE A 73 -6.27 4.63 4.72
N LYS A 74 -7.59 4.48 4.87
CA LYS A 74 -8.59 5.39 4.31
C LYS A 74 -8.28 6.85 4.66
N ARG A 75 -7.96 7.12 5.93
CA ARG A 75 -7.63 8.46 6.42
C ARG A 75 -6.43 9.07 5.68
N ASN A 76 -5.39 8.29 5.42
CA ASN A 76 -4.21 8.76 4.70
C ASN A 76 -4.53 9.10 3.24
N PHE A 77 -5.32 8.26 2.57
CA PHE A 77 -5.77 8.55 1.20
C PHE A 77 -6.68 9.77 1.14
N GLU A 78 -7.65 9.88 2.05
CA GLU A 78 -8.53 11.04 2.16
C GLU A 78 -7.77 12.32 2.47
N TYR A 79 -6.74 12.25 3.31
CA TYR A 79 -5.89 13.40 3.61
C TYR A 79 -5.19 13.94 2.35
N VAL A 80 -4.59 13.05 1.55
CA VAL A 80 -3.97 13.42 0.26
C VAL A 80 -5.01 14.00 -0.70
N GLU A 81 -6.16 13.32 -0.85
CA GLU A 81 -7.22 13.74 -1.76
C GLU A 81 -7.79 15.11 -1.38
N ASN A 82 -8.08 15.32 -0.09
CA ASN A 82 -8.61 16.56 0.42
C ASN A 82 -7.58 17.69 0.32
N ASN A 83 -6.29 17.41 0.53
CA ASN A 83 -5.24 18.40 0.29
C ASN A 83 -5.24 18.86 -1.17
N ILE A 84 -5.32 17.94 -2.13
CA ILE A 84 -5.40 18.27 -3.55
C ILE A 84 -6.62 19.15 -3.83
N LYS A 85 -7.81 18.73 -3.39
CA LYS A 85 -9.07 19.48 -3.60
C LYS A 85 -9.00 20.88 -3.00
N ASN A 86 -8.53 20.99 -1.76
CA ASN A 86 -8.42 22.27 -1.06
C ASN A 86 -7.44 23.20 -1.77
N LYS A 87 -6.26 22.72 -2.12
CA LYS A 87 -5.26 23.55 -2.81
C LYS A 87 -5.67 23.90 -4.23
N LEU A 88 -6.37 23.02 -4.95
CA LEU A 88 -6.87 23.31 -6.29
C LEU A 88 -7.94 24.41 -6.28
N LEU A 89 -8.79 24.43 -5.25
CA LEU A 89 -9.84 25.45 -5.10
C LEU A 89 -9.40 26.74 -4.39
N LYS A 90 -8.22 26.76 -3.76
CA LYS A 90 -7.72 27.91 -3.00
C LYS A 90 -7.84 29.26 -3.73
N PRO A 91 -7.56 29.39 -5.05
CA PRO A 91 -7.71 30.66 -5.76
C PRO A 91 -9.16 31.14 -5.91
N TYR A 92 -10.15 30.28 -5.66
CA TYR A 92 -11.57 30.50 -5.92
C TYR A 92 -12.40 30.70 -4.64
N GLU A 93 -11.79 30.63 -3.46
CA GLU A 93 -12.48 30.79 -2.17
C GLU A 93 -13.15 32.16 -2.02
N ASN A 94 -12.66 33.19 -2.71
CA ASN A 94 -13.26 34.53 -2.73
C ASN A 94 -14.27 34.73 -3.88
N LYS A 95 -14.36 33.78 -4.83
CA LYS A 95 -15.18 33.91 -6.04
C LYS A 95 -16.52 33.18 -5.92
N TYR A 96 -16.57 32.10 -5.16
CA TYR A 96 -17.76 31.27 -4.96
C TYR A 96 -18.15 31.24 -3.49
N SER A 97 -19.42 30.96 -3.22
CA SER A 97 -19.93 30.74 -1.87
C SER A 97 -19.34 29.48 -1.24
N THR A 98 -19.36 29.42 0.09
CA THR A 98 -18.92 28.23 0.86
C THR A 98 -19.66 26.96 0.43
N ASP A 99 -20.94 27.07 0.11
CA ASP A 99 -21.78 25.94 -0.31
C ASP A 99 -21.38 25.41 -1.69
N GLU A 100 -21.08 26.30 -2.64
CA GLU A 100 -20.56 25.94 -3.96
C GLU A 100 -19.18 25.27 -3.86
N ILE A 101 -18.27 25.84 -3.07
CA ILE A 101 -16.94 25.25 -2.81
C ILE A 101 -17.07 23.85 -2.21
N ASN A 102 -17.97 23.68 -1.23
CA ASN A 102 -18.25 22.37 -0.64
C ASN A 102 -18.86 21.41 -1.66
N ASN A 103 -19.72 21.89 -2.56
CA ASN A 103 -20.29 21.07 -3.62
C ASN A 103 -19.21 20.60 -4.62
N PHE A 104 -18.28 21.47 -5.02
CA PHE A 104 -17.16 21.08 -5.88
C PHE A 104 -16.27 20.01 -5.25
N LYS A 105 -16.06 20.07 -3.92
CA LYS A 105 -15.26 19.07 -3.18
C LYS A 105 -15.92 17.68 -3.14
N LYS A 106 -17.23 17.57 -3.41
CA LYS A 106 -17.94 16.28 -3.38
C LYS A 106 -17.54 15.39 -4.56
N GLY A 107 -17.28 14.13 -4.26
CA GLY A 107 -16.94 13.10 -5.26
C GLY A 107 -15.55 13.29 -5.87
N SER A 108 -15.37 12.72 -7.08
CA SER A 108 -14.07 12.63 -7.76
C SER A 108 -13.84 13.70 -8.84
N LYS A 109 -14.78 14.63 -9.06
CA LYS A 109 -14.73 15.58 -10.18
C LYS A 109 -13.45 16.43 -10.19
N LEU A 110 -13.10 17.05 -9.06
CA LEU A 110 -11.86 17.85 -8.95
C LEU A 110 -10.59 17.01 -9.12
N ILE A 111 -10.60 15.77 -8.65
CA ILE A 111 -9.47 14.85 -8.80
C ILE A 111 -9.29 14.47 -10.27
N ASN A 112 -10.39 14.27 -11.00
CA ASN A 112 -10.34 14.03 -12.44
C ASN A 112 -9.80 15.25 -13.20
N ILE A 113 -10.17 16.47 -12.81
CA ILE A 113 -9.59 17.70 -13.39
C ILE A 113 -8.09 17.77 -13.12
N PHE A 114 -7.66 17.50 -11.89
CA PHE A 114 -6.24 17.48 -11.52
C PHE A 114 -5.44 16.49 -12.38
N PHE A 115 -5.91 15.25 -12.52
CA PHE A 115 -5.24 14.25 -13.36
C PHE A 115 -5.31 14.58 -14.84
N TYR A 116 -6.41 15.16 -15.32
CA TYR A 116 -6.50 15.65 -16.71
C TYR A 116 -5.39 16.67 -17.00
N LEU A 117 -5.18 17.64 -16.11
CA LEU A 117 -4.14 18.67 -16.32
C LEU A 117 -2.74 18.05 -16.33
N ILE A 118 -2.49 17.09 -15.44
CA ILE A 118 -1.24 16.33 -15.43
C ILE A 118 -1.06 15.57 -16.75
N ASP A 119 -2.09 14.88 -17.22
CA ASP A 119 -2.01 14.02 -18.40
C ASP A 119 -1.93 14.80 -19.73
N ASN A 120 -2.13 16.11 -19.72
CA ASN A 120 -2.02 16.96 -20.92
C ASN A 120 -0.77 17.86 -20.93
N ASP A 121 0.06 17.83 -19.88
CA ASP A 121 1.27 18.64 -19.79
C ASP A 121 2.53 17.78 -19.58
N ALA A 122 3.55 17.97 -20.42
CA ALA A 122 4.77 17.16 -20.38
C ALA A 122 5.58 17.37 -19.08
N SER A 123 5.63 18.61 -18.56
CA SER A 123 6.36 18.92 -17.32
C SER A 123 5.68 18.31 -16.09
N LEU A 124 4.35 18.36 -16.04
CA LEU A 124 3.55 17.73 -14.99
C LEU A 124 3.62 16.22 -15.06
N LYS A 125 3.69 15.61 -16.26
CA LYS A 125 3.94 14.16 -16.43
C LYS A 125 5.28 13.73 -15.85
N GLU A 126 6.36 14.47 -16.11
CA GLU A 126 7.66 14.16 -15.53
C GLU A 126 7.64 14.27 -14.00
N LYS A 127 6.99 15.27 -13.43
CA LYS A 127 6.79 15.32 -11.97
C LYS A 127 5.88 14.20 -11.45
N ALA A 128 4.85 13.82 -12.20
CA ALA A 128 3.96 12.72 -11.84
C ALA A 128 4.71 11.39 -11.75
N LYS A 129 5.78 11.19 -12.54
CA LYS A 129 6.66 10.01 -12.42
C LYS A 129 7.31 9.91 -11.04
N ILE A 130 7.66 11.02 -10.41
CA ILE A 130 8.25 11.09 -9.05
C ILE A 130 7.17 10.82 -8.01
N VAL A 131 6.00 11.44 -8.15
CA VAL A 131 4.83 11.23 -7.30
C VAL A 131 4.40 9.76 -7.31
N ASN A 132 4.37 9.15 -8.49
CA ASN A 132 4.07 7.73 -8.69
C ASN A 132 5.10 6.81 -8.02
N PHE A 133 6.38 7.17 -8.09
CA PHE A 133 7.43 6.40 -7.42
C PHE A 133 7.30 6.47 -5.90
N ASN A 134 7.11 7.67 -5.32
CA ASN A 134 6.80 7.80 -3.90
C ASN A 134 5.52 7.03 -3.53
N GLY A 135 4.50 7.13 -4.37
CA GLY A 135 3.24 6.43 -4.22
C GLY A 135 3.38 4.90 -4.27
N LEU A 136 4.40 4.35 -4.95
CA LEU A 136 4.71 2.92 -4.89
C LEU A 136 5.26 2.57 -3.51
N ILE A 137 6.36 3.22 -3.10
CA ILE A 137 7.03 2.97 -1.81
C ILE A 137 6.04 3.11 -0.66
N TRP A 138 5.23 4.16 -0.69
CA TRP A 138 4.19 4.42 0.30
C TRP A 138 3.19 3.28 0.41
N THR A 139 2.65 2.81 -0.72
CA THR A 139 1.71 1.68 -0.71
C THR A 139 2.37 0.35 -0.37
N SER A 140 3.62 0.12 -0.79
CA SER A 140 4.39 -1.07 -0.45
C SER A 140 4.69 -1.16 1.04
N LEU A 141 4.93 0.00 1.69
CA LEU A 141 5.14 0.07 3.13
C LEU A 141 3.84 -0.18 3.91
N MET A 142 2.70 0.29 3.38
CA MET A 142 1.39 -0.09 3.93
C MET A 142 1.15 -1.59 3.82
N ASP A 143 1.53 -2.22 2.70
CA ASP A 143 1.42 -3.67 2.54
C ASP A 143 2.32 -4.41 3.54
N LEU A 144 3.58 -3.96 3.68
CA LEU A 144 4.53 -4.51 4.64
C LEU A 144 4.01 -4.41 6.06
N LEU A 145 3.42 -3.27 6.45
CA LEU A 145 2.80 -3.09 7.75
C LEU A 145 1.69 -4.11 7.99
N ILE A 146 0.73 -4.20 7.07
CA ILE A 146 -0.42 -5.10 7.20
C ILE A 146 0.05 -6.55 7.30
N ILE A 147 0.91 -6.97 6.37
CA ILE A 147 1.38 -8.35 6.27
C ILE A 147 2.23 -8.72 7.48
N SER A 148 3.10 -7.81 7.94
CA SER A 148 3.91 -8.07 9.15
C SER A 148 3.08 -8.08 10.41
N PHE A 149 2.02 -7.26 10.50
CA PHE A 149 1.10 -7.30 11.63
C PHE A 149 0.36 -8.64 11.72
N PHE A 150 -0.14 -9.14 10.59
CA PHE A 150 -0.73 -10.48 10.54
C PHE A 150 0.31 -11.57 10.78
N GLY A 151 1.52 -11.43 10.25
CA GLY A 151 2.65 -12.32 10.53
C GLY A 151 2.93 -12.41 12.04
N PHE A 152 3.00 -11.27 12.72
CA PHE A 152 3.15 -11.21 14.18
C PHE A 152 2.06 -12.02 14.89
N ILE A 153 0.78 -11.81 14.55
CA ILE A 153 -0.34 -12.54 15.16
C ILE A 153 -0.18 -14.06 14.93
N ILE A 154 0.13 -14.47 13.70
CA ILE A 154 0.27 -15.88 13.33
C ILE A 154 1.42 -16.53 14.11
N PHE A 155 2.59 -15.91 14.15
CA PHE A 155 3.75 -16.44 14.88
C PHE A 155 3.55 -16.41 16.40
N PHE A 156 2.85 -15.39 16.91
CA PHE A 156 2.49 -15.31 18.32
C PHE A 156 1.55 -16.46 18.74
N ILE A 157 0.51 -16.76 17.94
CA ILE A 157 -0.38 -17.90 18.15
C ILE A 157 0.41 -19.21 18.10
N ARG A 158 1.31 -19.37 17.12
CA ARG A 158 2.18 -20.56 17.01
C ARG A 158 3.09 -20.72 18.23
N CYS A 159 3.60 -19.63 18.79
CA CYS A 159 4.49 -19.62 19.94
C CYS A 159 3.77 -19.95 21.26
N PHE A 160 2.56 -19.42 21.47
CA PHE A 160 1.90 -19.47 22.79
C PHE A 160 0.68 -20.39 22.85
N VAL A 161 -0.12 -20.47 21.78
CA VAL A 161 -1.40 -21.18 21.81
C VAL A 161 -1.21 -22.66 21.49
N ILE A 162 -0.41 -22.99 20.46
CA ILE A 162 -0.21 -24.38 20.02
C ILE A 162 0.52 -25.22 21.07
N PRO A 163 1.63 -24.76 21.70
CA PRO A 163 2.33 -25.56 22.71
C PRO A 163 1.50 -25.78 23.98
N VAL A 164 0.67 -24.80 24.37
CA VAL A 164 -0.22 -24.91 25.54
C VAL A 164 -1.34 -25.92 25.31
N ILE A 165 -1.88 -26.01 24.09
CA ILE A 165 -2.99 -26.93 23.77
C ILE A 165 -2.50 -28.34 23.41
N PHE A 166 -1.37 -28.46 22.72
CA PHE A 166 -0.91 -29.74 22.13
C PHE A 166 0.39 -30.29 22.73
N HIS A 167 0.95 -29.67 23.76
CA HIS A 167 2.22 -30.09 24.41
C HIS A 167 3.44 -30.20 23.48
N PHE A 168 3.45 -29.48 22.35
CA PHE A 168 4.61 -29.42 21.45
C PHE A 168 5.55 -28.27 21.82
N ILE A 169 6.64 -28.55 22.55
CA ILE A 169 7.63 -27.56 23.01
C ILE A 169 8.61 -27.13 21.90
N SER A 170 8.69 -27.88 20.80
CA SER A 170 9.81 -27.85 19.84
C SER A 170 9.91 -26.65 18.89
N TYR A 171 9.13 -25.58 19.06
CA TYR A 171 9.09 -24.43 18.12
C TYR A 171 9.06 -23.05 18.78
N PHE A 172 9.28 -22.97 20.10
CA PHE A 172 9.10 -21.74 20.87
C PHE A 172 10.07 -20.63 20.44
N ASP A 173 11.38 -20.93 20.36
CA ASP A 173 12.41 -19.91 20.16
C ASP A 173 12.31 -19.22 18.79
N TYR A 174 12.15 -20.00 17.72
CA TYR A 174 11.98 -19.46 16.37
C TYR A 174 10.70 -18.65 16.22
N SER A 175 9.58 -19.19 16.70
CA SER A 175 8.27 -18.54 16.56
C SER A 175 8.24 -17.22 17.34
N MET A 176 8.88 -17.18 18.52
CA MET A 176 9.05 -15.95 19.28
C MET A 176 9.90 -14.93 18.53
N ALA A 177 11.07 -15.34 18.01
CA ALA A 177 11.95 -14.46 17.27
C ALA A 177 11.25 -13.84 16.04
N MET A 178 10.50 -14.66 15.30
CA MET A 178 9.72 -14.20 14.15
C MET A 178 8.55 -13.29 14.54
N ALA A 179 7.87 -13.55 15.66
CA ALA A 179 6.85 -12.65 16.18
C ALA A 179 7.46 -11.28 16.52
N ILE A 180 8.59 -11.26 17.24
CA ILE A 180 9.30 -10.02 17.59
C ILE A 180 9.74 -9.28 16.33
N ALA A 181 10.35 -9.97 15.35
CA ALA A 181 10.78 -9.37 14.11
C ALA A 181 9.60 -8.70 13.35
N ASN A 182 8.49 -9.43 13.22
CA ASN A 182 7.28 -8.90 12.58
C ASN A 182 6.66 -7.72 13.33
N PHE A 183 6.68 -7.76 14.67
CA PHE A 183 6.24 -6.66 15.51
C PHE A 183 7.09 -5.39 15.28
N VAL A 184 8.42 -5.54 15.27
CA VAL A 184 9.36 -4.44 15.00
C VAL A 184 9.14 -3.88 13.60
N ILE A 185 9.04 -4.74 12.58
CA ILE A 185 8.77 -4.30 11.20
C ILE A 185 7.44 -3.54 11.11
N THR A 186 6.40 -4.00 11.82
CA THR A 186 5.10 -3.33 11.86
C THR A 186 5.25 -1.90 12.41
N PHE A 187 5.94 -1.74 13.54
CA PHE A 187 6.13 -0.43 14.17
C PHE A 187 6.96 0.52 13.31
N ILE A 188 8.06 0.04 12.75
CA ILE A 188 8.91 0.81 11.84
C ILE A 188 8.10 1.23 10.60
N SER A 189 7.33 0.31 10.01
CA SER A 189 6.50 0.61 8.84
C SER A 189 5.43 1.66 9.18
N ALA A 190 4.80 1.58 10.35
CA ALA A 190 3.79 2.53 10.79
C ALA A 190 4.37 3.95 10.91
N PHE A 191 5.57 4.06 11.47
CA PHE A 191 6.30 5.32 11.56
C PHE A 191 6.55 5.91 10.16
N PHE A 192 7.18 5.14 9.25
CA PHE A 192 7.54 5.63 7.92
C PHE A 192 6.35 5.89 6.99
N VAL A 193 5.19 5.23 7.17
CA VAL A 193 3.97 5.52 6.39
C VAL A 193 3.55 6.99 6.57
N SER A 194 3.72 7.54 7.77
CA SER A 194 3.37 8.94 8.05
C SER A 194 4.30 9.90 7.29
N PHE A 195 5.62 9.69 7.35
CA PHE A 195 6.60 10.49 6.60
C PHE A 195 6.37 10.43 5.09
N LEU A 196 6.08 9.25 4.56
CA LEU A 196 5.81 9.08 3.12
C LEU A 196 4.49 9.72 2.70
N THR A 197 3.50 9.80 3.61
CA THR A 197 2.25 10.54 3.37
C THR A 197 2.53 12.03 3.21
N GLU A 198 3.29 12.63 4.15
CA GLU A 198 3.68 14.04 4.08
C GLU A 198 4.51 14.36 2.84
N LYS A 199 5.48 13.49 2.52
CA LYS A 199 6.25 13.61 1.27
C LYS A 199 5.36 13.53 0.03
N HIS A 200 4.36 12.64 0.03
CA HIS A 200 3.42 12.52 -1.09
C HIS A 200 2.59 13.79 -1.27
N VAL A 201 2.12 14.38 -0.15
CA VAL A 201 1.42 15.67 -0.14
C VAL A 201 2.31 16.78 -0.66
N SER A 202 3.55 16.88 -0.18
CA SER A 202 4.50 17.88 -0.65
C SER A 202 4.77 17.78 -2.15
N LEU A 203 4.97 16.58 -2.69
CA LEU A 203 5.17 16.39 -4.13
C LEU A 203 3.91 16.75 -4.93
N GLY A 204 2.72 16.41 -4.44
CA GLY A 204 1.46 16.83 -5.07
C GLY A 204 1.26 18.35 -5.04
N ASN A 205 1.73 19.01 -3.98
CA ASN A 205 1.69 20.47 -3.86
C ASN A 205 2.54 21.17 -4.92
N GLU A 206 3.73 20.64 -5.24
CA GLU A 206 4.55 21.18 -6.33
C GLU A 206 3.83 21.09 -7.69
N GLN A 207 3.09 20.00 -7.94
CA GLN A 207 2.28 19.89 -9.16
C GLN A 207 1.16 20.92 -9.19
N LEU A 208 0.51 21.16 -8.04
CA LEU A 208 -0.56 22.14 -7.91
C LEU A 208 -0.07 23.58 -8.11
N GLU A 209 1.14 23.89 -7.64
CA GLU A 209 1.78 25.20 -7.88
C GLU A 209 2.00 25.45 -9.37
N ILE A 210 2.49 24.45 -10.11
CA ILE A 210 2.65 24.54 -11.57
C ILE A 210 1.30 24.72 -12.26
N ILE A 211 0.28 23.97 -11.82
CA ILE A 211 -1.08 24.10 -12.35
C ILE A 211 -1.60 25.54 -12.16
N HIS A 212 -1.41 26.12 -10.98
CA HIS A 212 -1.86 27.50 -10.69
C HIS A 212 -1.11 28.57 -11.46
N GLN A 213 0.17 28.33 -11.79
CA GLN A 213 0.99 29.29 -12.51
C GLN A 213 0.78 29.21 -14.02
N ILE A 214 0.76 28.00 -14.58
CA ILE A 214 0.81 27.76 -16.02
C ILE A 214 -0.59 27.45 -16.58
N HIS A 215 -1.37 26.64 -15.88
CA HIS A 215 -2.64 26.09 -16.36
C HIS A 215 -3.88 26.82 -15.85
N LYS A 216 -3.70 28.01 -15.27
CA LYS A 216 -4.78 28.79 -14.63
C LYS A 216 -6.03 28.95 -15.51
N LYS A 217 -5.87 29.34 -16.79
CA LYS A 217 -7.00 29.56 -17.70
C LYS A 217 -7.81 28.28 -17.96
N GLU A 218 -7.12 27.15 -18.13
CA GLU A 218 -7.78 25.86 -18.35
C GLU A 218 -8.45 25.35 -17.06
N LEU A 219 -7.83 25.61 -15.91
CA LEU A 219 -8.42 25.33 -14.60
C LEU A 219 -9.69 26.16 -14.37
N ASP A 220 -9.66 27.47 -14.67
CA ASP A 220 -10.81 28.38 -14.58
C ASP A 220 -11.99 27.86 -15.43
N ARG A 221 -11.70 27.44 -16.67
CA ARG A 221 -12.71 26.89 -17.58
C ARG A 221 -13.36 25.65 -16.99
N ARG A 222 -12.56 24.68 -16.55
CA ARG A 222 -13.06 23.40 -16.01
C ARG A 222 -13.80 23.53 -14.70
N ILE A 223 -13.41 24.44 -13.83
CA ILE A 223 -14.15 24.73 -12.60
C ILE A 223 -15.49 25.40 -12.92
N SER A 224 -15.52 26.27 -13.94
CA SER A 224 -16.78 26.88 -14.38
C SER A 224 -17.74 25.84 -14.96
N ASP A 225 -17.23 24.80 -15.62
CA ASP A 225 -18.03 23.67 -16.12
C ASP A 225 -18.59 22.76 -15.00
N LEU A 226 -18.21 22.98 -13.73
CA LEU A 226 -18.74 22.23 -12.57
C LEU A 226 -19.99 22.86 -11.95
N LEU A 227 -20.31 24.10 -12.31
CA LEU A 227 -21.53 24.81 -11.91
C LEU A 227 -22.76 24.24 -12.63
#